data_AF-A0AAD4ZBT9-F1
#
_entry.id   AF-A0AAD4ZBT9-F1
#
_cell.length_a   1.000
_cell.length_b   1.000
_cell.length_c   1.000
_cell.angle_alpha   90.00
_cell.angle_beta   90.00
_cell.angle_gamma   90.00
#
_symmetry.space_group_name_H-M   'P 1'
#
loop_
_entity.id
_entity.type
_entity.pdbx_description
1 polymer ?
#
loop_
_entity_poly.entity_id
_entity_poly.type
_entity_poly.pdbx_seq_one_letter_code
_entity_poly.pdbx_strand_id
1 'polypeptide(L)'
;MIGSIDCMHWQWKNYPTAWQGDYGNRKGQKSIILEAVAGFDTWVWHAFFGVAGSQNDLNVLGQSPMFNDVLRGEAPNITYEINNTIYQTGYYLADGIYPRWTTFVKTIPHPRSHKQKFFARYQEGYRKDVESYFVLDLGPELGPISPSGLPVLVAPTLARAGPLLLDVVF
;
A
#
# COMPACT_ATOMS: atom_id res chain seq x y z
N MET A 1 -3.73 9.96 11.66
CA MET A 1 -3.03 9.00 10.79
C MET A 1 -4.06 8.06 10.20
N ILE A 2 -4.04 7.81 8.90
CA ILE A 2 -4.93 6.81 8.27
C ILE A 2 -4.28 5.43 8.33
N GLY A 3 -3.00 5.32 8.00
CA GLY A 3 -2.27 4.06 8.04
C GLY A 3 -0.84 4.23 7.57
N SER A 4 -0.09 3.13 7.58
CA SER A 4 1.15 3.02 6.82
C SER A 4 0.83 2.51 5.42
N ILE A 5 1.53 3.04 4.42
CA ILE A 5 1.49 2.53 3.04
C ILE A 5 2.79 1.79 2.75
N ASP A 6 2.67 0.67 2.04
CA ASP A 6 3.81 -0.03 1.49
C ASP A 6 3.39 -0.90 0.29
N CYS A 7 4.37 -1.36 -0.48
CA CYS A 7 4.14 -2.26 -1.59
C CYS A 7 4.87 -3.60 -1.35
N MET A 8 4.25 -4.69 -1.79
CA MET A 8 4.86 -6.01 -1.80
C MET A 8 4.97 -6.53 -3.23
N HIS A 9 6.16 -6.99 -3.61
CA HIS A 9 6.33 -7.81 -4.81
C HIS A 9 5.82 -9.23 -4.54
N TRP A 10 4.67 -9.56 -5.10
CA TRP A 10 4.07 -10.87 -4.96
C TRP A 10 4.42 -11.76 -6.14
N GLN A 11 5.07 -12.90 -5.90
CA GLN A 11 5.35 -13.86 -6.96
C GLN A 11 4.07 -14.53 -7.46
N TRP A 12 3.81 -14.40 -8.76
CA TRP A 12 2.64 -14.96 -9.39
C TRP A 12 3.01 -16.28 -10.06
N LYS A 13 2.64 -17.41 -9.45
CA LYS A 13 2.94 -18.75 -9.98
C LYS A 13 1.96 -19.19 -11.08
N ASN A 14 0.67 -18.84 -10.94
CA ASN A 14 -0.43 -19.26 -11.82
C ASN A 14 -0.89 -18.14 -12.77
N TYR A 15 0.05 -17.39 -13.35
CA TYR A 15 -0.30 -16.27 -14.25
C TYR A 15 -0.87 -16.77 -15.58
N PRO A 16 -1.83 -16.04 -16.19
CA PRO A 16 -2.31 -16.40 -17.52
C PRO A 16 -1.17 -16.20 -18.53
N THR A 17 -0.90 -17.21 -19.37
CA THR A 17 0.21 -17.19 -20.34
C THR A 17 0.14 -15.98 -21.28
N ALA A 18 -1.06 -15.51 -21.60
CA ALA A 18 -1.27 -14.33 -22.43
C ALA A 18 -0.63 -13.05 -21.84
N TRP A 19 -0.45 -12.98 -20.51
CA TRP A 19 0.00 -11.78 -19.79
C TRP A 19 1.44 -11.93 -19.27
N GLN A 20 2.13 -13.00 -19.68
CA GLN A 20 3.48 -13.32 -19.25
C GLN A 20 4.50 -12.20 -19.54
N GLY A 21 4.31 -11.48 -20.64
CA GLY A 21 5.18 -10.37 -21.06
C GLY A 21 5.11 -9.18 -20.11
N ASP A 22 3.91 -8.86 -19.65
CA ASP A 22 3.61 -7.60 -18.96
C ASP A 22 4.00 -7.59 -17.47
N TYR A 23 3.96 -8.77 -16.85
CA TYR A 23 4.29 -8.97 -15.42
C TYR A 23 5.65 -9.64 -15.22
N GLY A 24 6.45 -9.74 -16.28
CA GLY A 24 7.76 -10.36 -16.25
C GLY A 24 8.90 -9.42 -15.97
N ASN A 25 9.77 -9.80 -15.03
CA ASN A 25 11.10 -9.19 -14.93
C ASN A 25 12.07 -9.81 -15.95
N ARG A 26 13.25 -9.18 -16.11
CA ARG A 26 14.31 -9.64 -17.05
C ARG A 26 14.82 -11.06 -16.77
N LYS A 27 14.60 -11.60 -15.56
CA LYS A 27 14.99 -12.95 -15.14
C LYS A 27 13.87 -13.97 -15.35
N GLY A 28 12.75 -13.58 -15.96
CA GLY A 28 11.60 -14.45 -16.23
C GLY A 28 10.71 -14.70 -15.01
N GLN A 29 11.02 -14.14 -13.83
CA GLN A 29 10.12 -14.22 -12.68
C GLN A 29 8.91 -13.32 -12.94
N LYS A 30 7.73 -13.84 -12.61
CA LYS A 30 6.47 -13.10 -12.75
C LYS A 30 6.03 -12.63 -11.38
N SER A 31 5.86 -11.33 -11.23
CA SER A 31 5.37 -10.74 -10.00
C SER A 31 4.37 -9.67 -10.31
N ILE A 32 3.35 -9.56 -9.46
CA ILE A 32 2.47 -8.41 -9.40
C ILE A 32 2.80 -7.65 -8.12
N ILE A 33 2.73 -6.32 -8.17
CA ILE A 33 2.94 -5.51 -6.98
C ILE A 33 1.58 -5.29 -6.34
N LEU A 34 1.50 -5.51 -5.04
CA LEU A 34 0.35 -5.18 -4.21
C LEU A 34 0.68 -3.95 -3.38
N GLU A 35 -0.01 -2.84 -3.61
CA GLU A 35 -0.04 -1.69 -2.71
C GLU A 35 -1.07 -1.96 -1.61
N ALA A 36 -0.74 -1.66 -0.36
CA ALA A 36 -1.70 -1.73 0.73
C ALA A 36 -1.53 -0.58 1.73
N VAL A 37 -2.63 -0.22 2.38
CA VAL A 37 -2.65 0.67 3.55
C VAL A 37 -3.22 -0.07 4.74
N ALA A 38 -2.43 -0.19 5.79
CA ALA A 38 -2.87 -0.79 7.06
C ALA A 38 -2.70 0.16 8.26
N GLY A 39 -3.62 0.03 9.21
CA GLY A 39 -3.56 0.67 10.52
C GLY A 39 -2.59 -0.02 11.47
N PHE A 40 -2.41 0.56 12.66
CA PHE A 40 -1.56 0.01 13.72
C PHE A 40 -2.07 -1.32 14.29
N ASP A 41 -3.36 -1.58 14.14
CA ASP A 41 -4.05 -2.81 14.51
C ASP A 41 -3.97 -3.86 13.40
N THR A 42 -3.11 -3.64 12.39
CA THR A 42 -2.97 -4.45 11.16
C THR A 42 -4.26 -4.52 10.34
N TRP A 43 -5.22 -3.62 10.60
CA TRP A 43 -6.44 -3.53 9.84
C TRP A 43 -6.18 -2.91 8.48
N VAL A 44 -6.68 -3.52 7.42
CA VAL A 44 -6.45 -3.05 6.05
C VAL A 44 -7.61 -2.22 5.55
N TRP A 45 -7.25 -1.00 5.16
CA TRP A 45 -8.16 0.03 4.67
C TRP A 45 -8.15 0.12 3.15
N HIS A 46 -7.05 -0.28 2.51
CA HIS A 46 -6.89 -0.26 1.06
C HIS A 46 -5.92 -1.34 0.61
N ALA A 47 -6.21 -1.95 -0.53
CA ALA A 47 -5.35 -2.89 -1.21
C ALA A 47 -5.57 -2.76 -2.72
N PHE A 48 -4.49 -2.63 -3.50
CA PHE A 48 -4.54 -2.44 -4.94
C PHE A 48 -3.43 -3.23 -5.64
N PHE A 49 -3.80 -4.06 -6.60
CA PHE A 49 -2.85 -4.75 -7.45
C PHE A 49 -2.44 -3.86 -8.63
N GLY A 50 -1.14 -3.66 -8.80
CA GLY A 50 -0.58 -2.95 -9.94
C GLY A 50 -0.97 -3.59 -11.27
N VAL A 51 -1.23 -2.76 -12.28
CA VAL A 51 -1.57 -3.24 -13.62
C VAL A 51 -0.32 -3.65 -14.42
N ALA A 52 -0.54 -4.21 -15.61
CA ALA A 52 0.51 -4.53 -16.58
C ALA A 52 1.51 -3.36 -16.76
N GLY A 53 2.81 -3.65 -16.64
CA GLY A 53 3.88 -2.65 -16.75
C GLY A 53 4.23 -1.89 -15.46
N SER A 54 3.47 -2.04 -14.38
CA SER A 54 3.78 -1.45 -13.07
C SER A 54 4.80 -2.29 -12.30
N GLN A 55 6.07 -2.12 -12.68
CA GLN A 55 7.20 -2.91 -12.15
C GLN A 55 7.88 -2.30 -10.92
N ASN A 56 7.36 -1.20 -10.38
CA ASN A 56 7.83 -0.60 -9.13
C ASN A 56 6.70 0.14 -8.42
N ASP A 57 6.92 0.44 -7.14
CA ASP A 57 6.02 1.07 -6.19
C ASP A 57 5.47 2.41 -6.69
N LEU A 58 6.30 3.23 -7.36
CA LEU A 58 5.88 4.54 -7.87
C LEU A 58 4.94 4.42 -9.06
N ASN A 59 5.12 3.42 -9.92
CA ASN A 59 4.21 3.16 -11.02
C ASN A 59 2.84 2.68 -10.51
N VAL A 60 2.84 1.85 -9.44
CA VAL A 60 1.61 1.41 -8.78
C VAL A 60 0.90 2.57 -8.12
N LEU A 61 1.62 3.39 -7.35
CA LEU A 61 1.10 4.60 -6.73
C LEU A 61 0.46 5.54 -7.77
N GLY A 62 1.10 5.73 -8.92
CA GLY A 62 0.59 6.56 -10.01
C GLY A 62 -0.70 6.05 -10.65
N GLN A 63 -1.09 4.80 -10.36
CA GLN A 63 -2.32 4.16 -10.83
C GLN A 63 -3.31 3.88 -9.71
N SER A 64 -2.91 4.05 -8.45
CA SER A 64 -3.72 3.75 -7.27
C SER A 64 -4.97 4.62 -7.25
N PRO A 65 -6.18 4.03 -7.31
CA PRO A 65 -7.44 4.78 -7.29
C PRO A 65 -7.57 5.67 -6.06
N MET A 66 -7.17 5.16 -4.90
CA MET A 66 -7.15 5.88 -3.63
C MET A 66 -6.35 7.19 -3.72
N PHE A 67 -5.16 7.17 -4.33
CA PHE A 67 -4.34 8.37 -4.48
C PHE A 67 -4.77 9.26 -5.63
N ASN A 68 -5.47 8.74 -6.63
CA ASN A 68 -6.12 9.59 -7.64
C ASN A 68 -7.14 10.52 -6.99
N ASP A 69 -7.94 10.02 -6.05
CA ASP A 69 -8.94 10.83 -5.35
C ASP A 69 -8.26 11.87 -4.44
N VAL A 70 -7.16 11.49 -3.77
CA VAL A 70 -6.32 12.44 -3.01
C VAL A 70 -5.79 13.54 -3.90
N LEU A 71 -5.27 13.21 -5.08
CA LEU A 71 -4.71 14.18 -6.04
C LEU A 71 -5.79 15.08 -6.66
N ARG A 72 -7.02 14.58 -6.83
CA ARG A 72 -8.17 15.36 -7.31
C ARG A 72 -8.82 16.21 -6.23
N GLY A 73 -8.48 15.99 -4.96
CA GLY A 73 -9.14 16.64 -3.81
C GLY A 73 -10.53 16.06 -3.52
N GLU A 74 -10.79 14.84 -3.98
CA GLU A 74 -12.04 14.09 -3.81
C GLU A 74 -11.97 13.09 -2.64
N ALA A 75 -10.78 12.91 -2.05
CA ALA A 75 -10.59 12.04 -0.89
C ALA A 75 -11.46 12.49 0.31
N PRO A 76 -11.85 11.54 1.19
CA PRO A 76 -12.67 11.85 2.36
C PRO A 76 -12.08 12.97 3.22
N ASN A 77 -12.93 13.94 3.59
CA ASN A 77 -12.54 15.00 4.51
C ASN A 77 -12.26 14.43 5.90
N ILE A 78 -11.04 14.62 6.38
CA ILE A 78 -10.60 14.19 7.71
C ILE A 78 -10.12 15.42 8.45
N THR A 79 -10.83 15.81 9.50
CA THR A 79 -10.45 16.97 10.33
C THR A 79 -9.79 16.50 11.62
N TYR A 80 -8.58 16.98 11.89
CA TYR A 80 -7.88 16.76 13.15
C TYR A 80 -7.01 17.96 13.52
N GLU A 81 -6.64 18.06 14.80
CA GLU A 81 -5.82 19.17 15.31
C GLU A 81 -4.50 18.63 15.87
N ILE A 82 -3.37 19.24 15.49
CA ILE A 82 -2.05 19.01 16.09
C ILE A 82 -1.44 20.36 16.41
N ASN A 83 -1.03 20.56 17.68
CA ASN A 83 -0.41 21.80 18.13
C ASN A 83 -1.18 23.06 17.69
N ASN A 84 -2.50 23.09 17.91
CA ASN A 84 -3.38 24.21 17.55
C ASN A 84 -3.48 24.50 16.04
N THR A 85 -3.02 23.56 15.21
CA THR A 85 -3.15 23.61 13.76
C THR A 85 -4.18 22.59 13.32
N ILE A 86 -5.23 23.05 12.64
CA ILE A 86 -6.27 22.19 12.08
C ILE A 86 -5.80 21.69 10.71
N TYR A 87 -5.90 20.38 10.50
CA TYR A 87 -5.64 19.70 9.24
C TYR A 87 -6.95 19.12 8.73
N GLN A 88 -7.17 19.20 7.42
CA GLN A 88 -8.38 18.73 6.74
C GLN A 88 -8.14 17.54 5.80
N THR A 89 -6.87 17.17 5.63
CA THR A 89 -6.44 16.03 4.81
C THR A 89 -5.75 15.02 5.72
N GLY A 90 -6.12 13.75 5.60
CA GLY A 90 -5.43 12.70 6.32
C GLY A 90 -4.00 12.48 5.81
N TYR A 91 -3.23 11.74 6.59
CA TYR A 91 -1.85 11.42 6.26
C TYR A 91 -1.53 9.93 6.43
N TYR A 92 -0.55 9.47 5.65
CA TYR A 92 -0.04 8.11 5.58
C TYR A 92 1.44 8.10 5.94
N LEU A 93 1.88 7.08 6.69
CA LEU A 93 3.30 6.84 6.88
C LEU A 93 3.85 6.14 5.64
N ALA A 94 4.90 6.71 5.05
CA ALA A 94 5.54 6.18 3.85
C ALA A 94 7.06 6.13 4.05
N ASP A 95 7.75 5.30 3.28
CA ASP A 95 9.21 5.31 3.28
C ASP A 95 9.79 6.51 2.49
N GLY A 96 11.10 6.47 2.26
CA GLY A 96 11.82 7.51 1.54
C GLY A 96 11.53 7.59 0.03
N ILE A 97 11.09 6.50 -0.61
CA ILE A 97 10.93 6.43 -2.07
C ILE A 97 9.66 7.13 -2.55
N TYR A 98 8.63 7.24 -1.71
CA TYR A 98 7.39 7.95 -2.03
C TYR A 98 7.62 9.45 -2.28
N PRO A 99 6.84 10.07 -3.17
CA PRO A 99 6.95 11.49 -3.49
C PRO A 99 6.70 12.37 -2.26
N ARG A 100 7.16 13.63 -2.32
CA ARG A 100 6.90 14.61 -1.26
C ARG A 100 5.50 15.21 -1.42
N TRP A 101 4.47 14.45 -1.09
CA TRP A 101 3.10 14.94 -1.01
C TRP A 101 2.75 15.35 0.42
N THR A 102 1.79 16.26 0.58
CA THR A 102 1.30 16.71 1.89
C THR A 102 0.65 15.60 2.70
N THR A 103 0.15 14.56 2.03
CA THR A 103 -0.43 13.37 2.64
C THR A 103 0.61 12.33 3.08
N PHE A 104 1.86 12.42 2.61
CA PHE A 104 2.91 11.47 3.01
C PHE A 104 3.79 12.04 4.12
N VAL A 105 3.75 11.39 5.27
CA VAL A 105 4.71 11.60 6.36
C VAL A 105 5.81 10.56 6.20
N LYS A 106 7.00 11.02 5.83
CA LYS A 106 8.17 10.18 5.60
C LYS A 106 9.08 10.12 6.81
N THR A 107 9.80 9.02 6.96
CA THR A 107 10.82 8.88 8.01
C THR A 107 11.89 9.96 7.87
N ILE A 108 12.30 10.55 8.98
CA ILE A 108 13.35 11.56 9.03
C ILE A 108 14.66 10.88 8.61
N PRO A 109 15.27 11.26 7.47
CA PRO A 109 16.53 10.67 7.06
C PRO A 109 17.64 11.13 8.01
N HIS A 110 18.43 10.18 8.50
CA HIS A 110 19.58 10.45 9.39
C HIS A 110 19.22 11.25 10.67
N PRO A 111 18.40 10.69 11.58
CA PRO A 111 17.95 11.38 12.78
C PRO A 111 19.13 11.67 13.73
N ARG A 112 19.35 12.95 14.06
CA ARG A 112 20.49 13.39 14.90
C ARG A 112 20.07 13.63 16.34
N SER A 113 18.96 14.35 16.56
CA SER A 113 18.48 14.65 17.91
C SER A 113 17.75 13.46 18.53
N HIS A 114 17.64 13.44 19.86
CA HIS A 114 16.90 12.39 20.56
C HIS A 114 15.43 12.32 20.11
N LYS A 115 14.79 13.48 19.91
CA LYS A 115 13.41 13.58 19.40
C LYS A 115 13.28 13.02 17.99
N GLN A 116 14.23 13.31 17.10
CA GLN A 116 14.23 12.76 15.74
C GLN A 116 14.42 11.24 15.74
N LYS A 117 15.32 10.72 16.57
CA LYS A 117 15.56 9.27 16.69
C LYS A 117 14.33 8.55 17.23
N PHE A 118 13.69 9.13 18.23
CA PHE A 118 12.46 8.60 18.80
C PHE A 118 11.32 8.56 17.77
N PHE A 119 11.12 9.66 17.04
CA PHE A 119 10.12 9.75 15.98
C PHE A 119 10.37 8.74 14.85
N ALA A 120 11.60 8.68 14.33
CA ALA A 120 11.98 7.75 13.28
C ALA A 120 11.76 6.28 13.71
N ARG A 121 12.17 5.91 14.93
CA ARG A 121 11.98 4.56 15.45
C ARG A 121 10.49 4.17 15.54
N TYR A 122 9.64 5.07 16.03
CA TYR A 122 8.20 4.80 16.12
C TYR A 122 7.57 4.64 14.74
N GLN A 123 7.91 5.52 13.81
CA GLN A 123 7.41 5.47 12.44
C GLN A 123 7.86 4.22 11.69
N GLU A 124 9.13 3.83 11.81
CA GLU A 124 9.67 2.60 11.24
C GLU A 124 9.02 1.36 11.86
N GLY A 125 8.69 1.39 13.16
CA GLY A 125 7.92 0.35 13.83
C GLY A 125 6.55 0.17 13.19
N TYR A 126 5.77 1.24 13.08
CA TYR A 126 4.46 1.21 12.43
C TYR A 126 4.51 0.75 10.96
N ARG A 127 5.56 1.11 10.23
CA ARG A 127 5.76 0.62 8.87
C ARG A 127 5.93 -0.90 8.80
N LYS A 128 6.65 -1.49 9.75
CA LYS A 128 6.82 -2.95 9.83
C LYS A 128 5.52 -3.69 10.14
N ASP A 129 4.53 -3.02 10.73
CA ASP A 129 3.23 -3.64 10.99
C ASP A 129 2.48 -3.90 9.67
N VAL A 130 2.61 -3.02 8.66
CA VAL A 130 2.14 -3.27 7.29
C VAL A 130 2.89 -4.44 6.64
N GLU A 131 4.21 -4.46 6.77
CA GLU A 131 5.02 -5.58 6.24
C GLU A 131 4.61 -6.91 6.91
N SER A 132 4.22 -6.87 8.19
CA SER A 132 3.73 -8.03 8.92
C SER A 132 2.38 -8.51 8.41
N TYR A 133 1.47 -7.60 8.01
CA TYR A 133 0.21 -7.96 7.35
C TYR A 133 0.46 -8.74 6.05
N PHE A 134 1.41 -8.28 5.22
CA PHE A 134 1.81 -8.99 4.00
C PHE A 134 2.25 -10.44 4.26
N VAL A 135 2.96 -10.67 5.37
CA VAL A 135 3.49 -12.00 5.69
C VAL A 135 2.46 -12.89 6.38
N LEU A 136 1.69 -12.35 7.33
CA LEU A 136 0.83 -13.12 8.21
C LEU A 136 -0.56 -13.37 7.64
N ASP A 137 -1.14 -12.37 6.96
CA ASP A 137 -2.56 -12.39 6.60
C ASP A 137 -2.80 -12.61 5.10
N LEU A 138 -1.85 -12.20 4.25
CA LEU A 138 -1.95 -12.34 2.79
C LEU A 138 -1.38 -13.68 2.26
N GLY A 139 -0.38 -14.25 2.93
CA GLY A 139 0.27 -15.48 2.51
C GLY A 139 1.06 -15.35 1.19
N PRO A 140 1.75 -16.41 0.74
CA PRO A 140 2.70 -16.30 -0.37
C PRO A 140 2.10 -16.51 -1.77
N GLU A 141 0.81 -16.89 -1.90
CA GLU A 141 0.24 -17.33 -3.19
C GLU A 141 -1.08 -16.63 -3.53
N LEU A 142 -1.18 -16.15 -4.77
CA LEU A 142 -2.41 -15.55 -5.30
C LEU A 142 -3.44 -16.62 -5.67
N GLY A 143 -4.72 -16.28 -5.47
CA GLY A 143 -5.84 -17.09 -5.87
C GLY A 143 -6.06 -17.19 -7.37
N PRO A 144 -7.12 -17.88 -7.81
CA PRO A 144 -7.50 -17.94 -9.21
C PRO A 144 -7.78 -16.54 -9.77
N ILE A 145 -7.65 -16.41 -11.09
CA ILE A 145 -7.87 -15.16 -11.82
C ILE A 145 -9.37 -14.88 -11.95
N SER A 146 -9.79 -13.64 -11.69
CA SER A 146 -11.15 -13.18 -11.95
C SER A 146 -11.41 -13.08 -13.47
N PRO A 147 -12.68 -13.01 -13.92
CA PRO A 147 -12.99 -12.79 -15.34
C PRO A 147 -12.40 -11.51 -15.94
N SER A 148 -12.06 -10.51 -15.12
CA SER A 148 -11.38 -9.27 -15.55
C SER A 148 -9.85 -9.44 -15.72
N GLY A 149 -9.32 -10.62 -15.37
CA GLY A 149 -7.91 -10.96 -15.51
C GLY A 149 -7.04 -10.57 -14.30
N LEU A 150 -7.63 -10.02 -13.24
CA LEU A 150 -6.92 -9.70 -12.00
C LEU A 150 -6.90 -10.89 -11.04
N PRO A 151 -5.87 -11.03 -10.19
CA PRO A 151 -5.83 -12.07 -9.16
C PRO A 151 -6.93 -11.85 -8.11
N VAL A 152 -7.63 -12.91 -7.73
CA VAL A 152 -8.59 -12.86 -6.60
C VAL A 152 -7.83 -13.13 -5.30
N LEU A 153 -8.02 -12.26 -4.30
CA LEU A 153 -7.57 -12.54 -2.92
C LEU A 153 -8.41 -13.70 -2.36
N VAL A 154 -7.77 -14.85 -2.05
CA VAL A 154 -8.47 -16.00 -1.46
C VAL A 154 -8.86 -15.67 -0.02
N ALA A 155 -10.01 -16.16 0.44
CA ALA A 155 -10.75 -15.61 1.58
C ALA A 155 -10.18 -15.64 3.02
N PRO A 156 -9.08 -16.32 3.46
CA PRO A 156 -8.61 -16.08 4.83
C PRO A 156 -8.03 -14.66 5.01
N THR A 157 -7.71 -14.00 3.89
CA THR A 157 -7.06 -12.70 3.73
C THR A 157 -7.87 -11.47 4.17
N LEU A 158 -9.18 -11.61 4.34
CA LEU A 158 -10.10 -10.50 4.68
C LEU A 158 -10.53 -10.45 6.15
N ALA A 159 -10.00 -11.31 7.03
CA ALA A 159 -10.44 -11.36 8.43
C ALA A 159 -10.27 -10.02 9.20
N ARG A 160 -9.42 -9.12 8.69
CA ARG A 160 -9.19 -7.75 9.19
C ARG A 160 -9.43 -6.66 8.14
N ALA A 161 -10.29 -6.93 7.16
CA ALA A 161 -10.67 -5.95 6.15
C ALA A 161 -12.02 -5.30 6.50
N GLY A 162 -12.08 -3.98 6.42
CA GLY A 162 -13.30 -3.23 6.71
C GLY A 162 -14.24 -3.05 5.54
N PRO A 163 -15.45 -2.52 5.78
CA PRO A 163 -16.44 -2.26 4.73
C PRO A 163 -15.98 -1.25 3.67
N LEU A 164 -14.83 -0.57 3.89
CA LEU A 164 -14.17 0.32 2.93
C LEU A 164 -13.15 -0.39 2.03
N LEU A 165 -13.01 -1.72 2.10
CA LEU A 165 -12.25 -2.52 1.15
C LEU A 165 -12.99 -2.61 -0.20
N LEU A 166 -13.41 -1.48 -0.75
CA LEU A 166 -14.15 -1.36 -2.01
C LEU A 166 -13.23 -1.26 -3.23
N ASP A 167 -11.92 -1.15 -3.03
CA ASP A 167 -10.93 -1.01 -4.11
C ASP A 167 -10.34 -2.34 -4.59
N VAL A 168 -10.89 -3.47 -4.16
CA VAL A 168 -10.61 -4.75 -4.84
C VAL A 168 -11.37 -4.71 -6.16
N VAL A 169 -10.74 -4.13 -7.18
CA VAL A 169 -11.26 -4.09 -8.55
C VAL A 169 -11.60 -5.52 -8.97
N PHE A 170 -12.90 -5.80 -9.13
CA PHE A 170 -13.43 -7.04 -9.68
C PHE A 170 -13.23 -7.11 -11.19
#